data_AF-A0A7L9BWY5-F1
#
_entry.id   AF-A0A7L9BWY5-F1
#
_cell.length_a   1.000
_cell.length_b   1.000
_cell.length_c   1.000
_cell.angle_alpha   90.00
_cell.angle_beta   90.00
_cell.angle_gamma   90.00
#
_symmetry.space_group_name_H-M   'P 1'
#
loop_
_entity.id
_entity.type
_entity.pdbx_description
1 polymer ?
#
loop_
_entity_poly.entity_id
_entity_poly.type
_entity_poly.pdbx_seq_one_letter_code
_entity_poly.pdbx_strand_id
1 'polypeptide(L)'
;MNSLQTLLSKFDKRWLGAGAAAAGAAVATQATEAAIVHTPNANINIPSTTAGIYLNVVTGVFSTAPASAPGWDVNPWSSSTLSYFNPSAPSGGVYVLRVGGGAVGNLPIGTTIGPTPGGGRTYGSGSAQVTGNDPHILNSDQNCIGFRFQNEANQNQIHYGWMRISLAGALNGQPRTITEYAYESVAGAEIGCGIVPEPSTLALLALGAVGLIRRRK
;
A
#
# COMPACT_ATOMS: atom_id res chain seq x y z
N MET A 1 -27.70 73.73 -25.05
CA MET A 1 -27.97 72.33 -25.48
C MET A 1 -26.70 71.55 -25.23
N ASN A 2 -26.71 70.85 -24.09
CA ASN A 2 -25.54 70.71 -23.21
C ASN A 2 -24.77 69.41 -23.47
N SER A 3 -23.46 69.52 -23.69
CA SER A 3 -22.50 68.46 -23.99
C SER A 3 -22.33 67.39 -22.90
N LEU A 4 -23.06 67.51 -21.78
CA LEU A 4 -23.15 66.51 -20.71
C LEU A 4 -23.98 65.28 -21.09
N GLN A 5 -24.98 65.41 -21.97
CA GLN A 5 -25.79 64.26 -22.45
C GLN A 5 -25.01 63.39 -23.46
N THR A 6 -24.00 63.95 -24.13
CA THR A 6 -23.16 63.23 -25.11
C THR A 6 -22.01 62.44 -24.45
N LEU A 7 -21.65 62.76 -23.21
CA LEU A 7 -20.66 62.02 -22.41
C LEU A 7 -21.29 60.81 -21.70
N LEU A 8 -22.56 60.91 -21.28
CA LEU A 8 -23.28 59.82 -20.63
C LEU A 8 -23.73 58.72 -21.61
N SER A 9 -23.93 59.03 -22.90
CA SER A 9 -24.29 58.04 -23.92
C SER A 9 -23.12 57.18 -24.41
N LYS A 10 -21.88 57.45 -23.97
CA LYS A 10 -20.69 56.66 -24.30
C LYS A 10 -20.33 55.61 -23.23
N PHE A 11 -21.07 55.55 -22.13
CA PHE A 11 -20.80 54.63 -21.02
C PHE A 11 -21.59 53.32 -21.04
N ASP A 12 -22.40 53.07 -22.08
CA ASP A 12 -23.02 51.77 -22.29
C ASP A 12 -22.23 50.93 -23.30
N LYS A 13 -22.02 49.65 -22.93
CA LYS A 13 -21.61 48.49 -23.75
C LYS A 13 -20.13 48.08 -23.79
N ARG A 14 -19.30 48.41 -22.77
CA ARG A 14 -17.90 47.91 -22.72
C ARG A 14 -17.51 47.06 -21.50
N TRP A 15 -18.42 46.84 -20.55
CA TRP A 15 -18.16 45.97 -19.38
C TRP A 15 -18.95 44.66 -19.36
N LEU A 16 -19.57 44.28 -20.48
CA LEU A 16 -20.09 42.93 -20.69
C LEU A 16 -19.08 42.14 -21.51
N GLY A 17 -18.06 41.59 -20.85
CA GLY A 17 -17.11 40.69 -21.51
C GLY A 17 -15.83 40.44 -20.74
N ALA A 18 -15.83 39.40 -19.89
CA ALA A 18 -14.74 38.45 -19.68
C ALA A 18 -14.82 37.88 -18.25
N GLY A 19 -15.47 36.73 -18.13
CA GLY A 19 -15.50 35.94 -16.90
C GLY A 19 -16.43 34.74 -16.99
N ALA A 20 -16.61 34.18 -18.18
CA ALA A 20 -17.29 32.91 -18.36
C ALA A 20 -16.41 31.77 -17.80
N ALA A 21 -17.09 30.79 -17.21
CA ALA A 21 -16.63 29.44 -16.89
C ALA A 21 -15.67 29.27 -15.69
N ALA A 22 -16.24 29.19 -14.49
CA ALA A 22 -15.69 28.39 -13.39
C ALA A 22 -16.81 27.58 -12.73
N ALA A 23 -17.54 26.81 -13.54
CA ALA A 23 -18.46 25.78 -13.07
C ALA A 23 -18.37 24.55 -13.98
N GLY A 24 -17.15 24.23 -14.40
CA GLY A 24 -16.79 22.89 -14.85
C GLY A 24 -16.07 22.23 -13.69
N ALA A 25 -16.79 21.86 -12.63
CA ALA A 25 -16.27 20.81 -11.77
C ALA A 25 -16.10 19.62 -12.71
N ALA A 26 -14.84 19.33 -13.06
CA ALA A 26 -14.51 18.14 -13.79
C ALA A 26 -15.17 16.99 -13.02
N VAL A 27 -16.23 16.44 -13.59
CA VAL A 27 -16.58 15.06 -13.31
C VAL A 27 -15.46 14.28 -14.00
N ALA A 28 -14.28 14.30 -13.38
CA ALA A 28 -13.33 13.24 -13.54
C ALA A 28 -14.14 12.03 -13.12
N THR A 29 -14.51 11.20 -14.11
CA THR A 29 -14.80 9.81 -13.83
C THR A 29 -13.65 9.35 -12.96
N GLN A 30 -13.90 9.14 -11.67
CA GLN A 30 -12.96 8.44 -10.83
C GLN A 30 -12.86 7.06 -11.47
N ALA A 31 -11.87 6.88 -12.35
CA ALA A 31 -11.19 5.61 -12.36
C ALA A 31 -10.90 5.36 -10.89
N THR A 32 -11.32 4.21 -10.36
CA THR A 32 -10.84 3.75 -9.07
C THR A 32 -9.32 3.68 -9.18
N GLU A 33 -8.68 4.82 -8.88
CA GLU A 33 -7.25 4.93 -8.69
C GLU A 33 -6.92 3.91 -7.62
N ALA A 34 -5.88 3.13 -7.89
CA ALA A 34 -5.28 2.23 -6.93
C ALA A 34 -4.99 3.04 -5.65
N ALA A 35 -5.80 2.84 -4.61
CA ALA A 35 -5.63 3.50 -3.33
C ALA A 35 -4.99 2.50 -2.37
N ILE A 36 -3.73 2.76 -2.05
CA ILE A 36 -2.97 1.95 -1.10
C ILE A 36 -3.54 2.19 0.31
N VAL A 37 -4.04 1.12 0.93
CA VAL A 37 -4.39 1.09 2.35
C VAL A 37 -3.13 0.77 3.14
N HIS A 38 -2.60 1.76 3.85
CA HIS A 38 -1.36 1.64 4.62
C HIS A 38 -1.66 1.67 6.12
N THR A 39 -1.16 0.67 6.84
CA THR A 39 -1.18 0.61 8.30
C THR A 39 0.23 0.87 8.83
N PRO A 40 0.58 2.14 9.12
CA PRO A 40 1.85 2.47 9.75
C PRO A 40 1.87 1.98 11.20
N ASN A 41 3.06 1.69 11.73
CA ASN A 41 3.27 1.39 13.15
C ASN A 41 2.43 0.21 13.69
N ALA A 42 2.19 -0.81 12.88
CA ALA A 42 1.47 -2.02 13.28
C ALA A 42 2.10 -2.67 14.52
N ASN A 43 3.44 -2.72 14.57
CA ASN A 43 4.24 -3.20 15.71
C ASN A 43 3.76 -4.55 16.30
N ILE A 44 3.46 -5.51 15.42
CA ILE A 44 2.90 -6.81 15.79
C ILE A 44 4.05 -7.81 16.02
N ASN A 45 4.17 -8.31 17.25
CA ASN A 45 5.17 -9.32 17.58
C ASN A 45 4.89 -10.66 16.88
N ILE A 46 5.94 -11.27 16.30
CA ILE A 46 5.93 -12.60 15.70
C ILE A 46 6.58 -13.58 16.69
N PRO A 47 5.81 -14.24 17.57
CA PRO A 47 6.38 -15.08 18.62
C PRO A 47 7.09 -16.32 18.04
N SER A 48 8.11 -16.81 18.73
CA SER A 48 8.85 -18.03 18.36
C SER A 48 8.08 -19.30 18.77
N THR A 49 6.97 -19.55 18.10
CA THR A 49 6.08 -20.69 18.36
C THR A 49 5.74 -21.45 17.08
N THR A 50 5.16 -22.63 17.23
CA THR A 50 4.66 -23.43 16.11
C THR A 50 3.44 -22.80 15.40
N ALA A 51 2.78 -21.84 16.04
CA ALA A 51 1.63 -21.12 15.48
C ALA A 51 2.02 -19.75 14.88
N GLY A 52 3.02 -19.08 15.47
CA GLY A 52 3.39 -17.73 15.06
C GLY A 52 2.29 -16.71 15.35
N ILE A 53 2.06 -15.84 14.37
CA ILE A 53 1.00 -14.82 14.42
C ILE A 53 0.13 -14.91 13.17
N TYR A 54 -1.19 -14.96 13.34
CA TYR A 54 -2.17 -14.85 12.27
C TYR A 54 -2.64 -13.40 12.20
N LEU A 55 -2.63 -12.81 11.01
CA LEU A 55 -3.07 -11.43 10.78
C LEU A 55 -4.04 -11.40 9.60
N ASN A 56 -5.23 -10.84 9.81
CA ASN A 56 -6.09 -10.36 8.73
C ASN A 56 -5.69 -8.90 8.44
N VAL A 57 -5.15 -8.66 7.25
CA VAL A 57 -4.58 -7.35 6.88
C VAL A 57 -5.65 -6.31 6.57
N VAL A 58 -6.88 -6.73 6.27
CA VAL A 58 -8.01 -5.84 5.97
C VAL A 58 -8.61 -5.26 7.25
N THR A 59 -8.83 -6.09 8.25
CA THR A 59 -9.45 -5.74 9.54
C THR A 59 -8.42 -5.32 10.59
N GLY A 60 -7.15 -5.69 10.40
CA GLY A 60 -6.07 -5.49 11.37
C GLY A 60 -6.15 -6.40 12.60
N VAL A 61 -7.08 -7.37 12.63
CA VAL A 61 -7.17 -8.34 13.73
C VAL A 61 -6.01 -9.33 13.63
N PHE A 62 -5.29 -9.51 14.74
CA PHE A 62 -4.22 -10.50 14.84
C PHE A 62 -4.31 -11.32 16.13
N SER A 63 -3.86 -12.57 16.07
CA SER A 63 -3.80 -13.46 17.23
C SER A 63 -2.80 -14.60 17.01
N THR A 64 -2.36 -15.24 18.08
CA THR A 64 -1.60 -16.49 18.02
C THR A 64 -2.49 -17.73 17.85
N ALA A 65 -3.81 -17.54 17.81
CA ALA A 65 -4.80 -18.57 17.51
C ALA A 65 -5.59 -18.18 16.25
N PRO A 66 -5.71 -19.07 15.24
CA PRO A 66 -6.32 -18.72 13.96
C PRO A 66 -7.82 -18.40 14.10
N ALA A 67 -8.53 -19.08 15.00
CA ALA A 67 -9.95 -18.82 15.27
C ALA A 67 -10.20 -17.42 15.88
N SER A 68 -9.17 -16.81 16.47
CA SER A 68 -9.23 -15.45 17.04
C SER A 68 -8.74 -14.38 16.07
N ALA A 69 -8.32 -14.76 14.86
CA ALA A 69 -8.11 -13.88 13.71
C ALA A 69 -8.86 -14.45 12.49
N PRO A 70 -10.21 -14.40 12.48
CA PRO A 70 -11.01 -14.93 11.39
C PRO A 70 -10.63 -14.28 10.06
N GLY A 71 -10.50 -15.10 9.00
CA GLY A 71 -10.09 -14.60 7.68
C GLY A 71 -8.62 -14.15 7.63
N TRP A 72 -7.73 -14.68 8.47
CA TRP A 72 -6.32 -14.27 8.42
C TRP A 72 -5.72 -14.50 7.02
N ASP A 73 -4.90 -13.54 6.61
CA ASP A 73 -4.29 -13.47 5.28
C ASP A 73 -2.84 -13.95 5.30
N VAL A 74 -2.12 -13.61 6.37
CA VAL A 74 -0.70 -13.93 6.55
C VAL A 74 -0.45 -14.58 7.90
N ASN A 75 0.55 -15.46 7.92
CA ASN A 75 1.05 -16.17 9.08
C ASN A 75 2.58 -16.36 9.04
N PRO A 76 3.35 -15.36 9.49
CA PRO A 76 4.74 -15.56 9.90
C PRO A 76 4.81 -16.38 11.19
N TRP A 77 5.63 -17.42 11.21
CA TRP A 77 5.66 -18.42 12.27
C TRP A 77 7.04 -19.05 12.45
N SER A 78 7.07 -20.09 13.29
CA SER A 78 8.17 -21.01 13.59
C SER A 78 8.87 -20.74 14.92
N SER A 79 9.19 -21.83 15.61
CA SER A 79 10.05 -21.90 16.80
C SER A 79 11.54 -22.06 16.48
N SER A 80 11.88 -22.34 15.21
CA SER A 80 13.24 -22.43 14.71
C SER A 80 13.48 -21.28 13.71
N THR A 81 13.66 -21.56 12.43
CA THR A 81 13.83 -20.54 11.40
C THR A 81 12.49 -19.90 11.07
N LEU A 82 12.42 -18.55 11.08
CA LEU A 82 11.22 -17.82 10.62
C LEU A 82 10.73 -18.37 9.29
N SER A 83 9.45 -18.74 9.25
CA SER A 83 8.77 -19.28 8.08
C SER A 83 7.45 -18.58 7.85
N TYR A 84 6.92 -18.74 6.65
CA TYR A 84 5.69 -18.09 6.21
C TYR A 84 4.70 -19.13 5.70
N PHE A 85 3.61 -19.32 6.43
CA PHE A 85 2.58 -20.30 6.12
C PHE A 85 1.46 -19.67 5.30
N ASN A 86 0.96 -20.43 4.31
CA ASN A 86 -0.12 -19.98 3.44
C ASN A 86 -1.47 -20.46 3.97
N PRO A 87 -2.50 -19.60 4.00
CA PRO A 87 -3.88 -20.08 4.05
C PRO A 87 -4.20 -20.95 2.83
N SER A 88 -5.29 -21.73 2.92
CA SER A 88 -5.76 -22.57 1.82
C SER A 88 -6.18 -21.78 0.59
N ALA A 89 -6.56 -20.52 0.78
CA ALA A 89 -6.91 -19.60 -0.29
C ALA A 89 -6.17 -18.27 -0.09
N PRO A 90 -5.65 -17.64 -1.15
CA PRO A 90 -5.68 -18.10 -2.54
C PRO A 90 -4.77 -19.30 -2.84
N SER A 91 -5.25 -20.20 -3.71
CA SER A 91 -4.48 -21.39 -4.14
C SER A 91 -3.20 -21.00 -4.88
N GLY A 92 -2.11 -21.76 -4.66
CA GLY A 92 -0.78 -21.47 -5.19
C GLY A 92 0.10 -20.62 -4.27
N GLY A 93 -0.38 -20.29 -3.07
CA GLY A 93 0.39 -19.66 -2.01
C GLY A 93 0.26 -18.14 -1.93
N VAL A 94 0.79 -17.55 -0.86
CA VAL A 94 0.51 -16.15 -0.48
C VAL A 94 1.73 -15.27 -0.63
N TYR A 95 2.92 -15.73 -0.29
CA TYR A 95 4.10 -14.86 -0.24
C TYR A 95 4.86 -14.86 -1.55
N VAL A 96 5.43 -13.71 -1.90
CA VAL A 96 6.36 -13.60 -3.02
C VAL A 96 7.67 -14.27 -2.62
N LEU A 97 8.02 -15.30 -3.39
CA LEU A 97 9.27 -16.01 -3.24
C LEU A 97 10.42 -15.22 -3.86
N ARG A 98 11.64 -15.59 -3.48
CA ARG A 98 12.88 -15.10 -4.11
C ARG A 98 12.89 -15.39 -5.60
N VAL A 99 13.75 -14.70 -6.32
CA VAL A 99 14.13 -15.14 -7.68
C VAL A 99 14.66 -16.57 -7.62
N GLY A 100 14.00 -17.48 -8.33
CA GLY A 100 14.30 -18.92 -8.33
C GLY A 100 13.48 -19.76 -7.33
N GLY A 101 12.64 -19.15 -6.49
CA GLY A 101 11.73 -19.84 -5.58
C GLY A 101 12.37 -20.36 -4.29
N GLY A 102 11.71 -21.34 -3.65
CA GLY A 102 12.22 -22.11 -2.51
C GLY A 102 12.20 -21.41 -1.14
N ALA A 103 12.20 -20.09 -1.09
CA ALA A 103 12.11 -19.31 0.14
C ALA A 103 11.45 -17.96 -0.10
N VAL A 104 10.85 -17.38 0.94
CA VAL A 104 10.26 -16.03 0.87
C VAL A 104 11.39 -15.02 0.72
N GLY A 105 11.19 -14.04 -0.16
CA GLY A 105 12.18 -13.03 -0.49
C GLY A 105 12.02 -11.77 0.36
N ASN A 106 13.14 -11.20 0.79
CA ASN A 106 13.20 -9.80 1.19
C ASN A 106 13.32 -8.96 -0.08
N LEU A 107 12.20 -8.48 -0.58
CA LEU A 107 12.11 -7.83 -1.88
C LEU A 107 12.80 -6.46 -1.87
N PRO A 108 13.55 -6.11 -2.92
CA PRO A 108 13.96 -4.73 -3.14
C PRO A 108 12.76 -3.78 -3.12
N ILE A 109 12.92 -2.60 -2.55
CA ILE A 109 11.89 -1.56 -2.54
C ILE A 109 11.44 -1.27 -3.98
N GLY A 110 10.14 -1.11 -4.19
CA GLY A 110 9.52 -0.88 -5.50
C GLY A 110 9.34 -2.13 -6.34
N THR A 111 9.76 -3.32 -5.88
CA THR A 111 9.46 -4.58 -6.58
C THR A 111 7.95 -4.72 -6.73
N THR A 112 7.47 -4.87 -7.96
CA THR A 112 6.06 -5.06 -8.28
C THR A 112 5.51 -6.34 -7.64
N ILE A 113 4.41 -6.20 -6.92
CA ILE A 113 3.61 -7.28 -6.33
C ILE A 113 2.22 -7.18 -6.97
N GLY A 114 1.89 -8.18 -7.77
CA GLY A 114 0.69 -8.19 -8.61
C GLY A 114 0.40 -9.60 -9.10
N PRO A 115 -0.46 -9.77 -10.12
CA PRO A 115 -0.75 -11.08 -10.69
C PRO A 115 0.51 -11.84 -11.09
N THR A 116 1.52 -11.13 -11.59
CA THR A 116 2.86 -11.63 -11.86
C THR A 116 3.88 -10.80 -11.08
N PRO A 117 4.43 -11.31 -9.96
CA PRO A 117 5.46 -10.60 -9.20
C PRO A 117 6.70 -10.29 -10.04
N GLY A 118 7.26 -9.09 -9.85
CA GLY A 118 8.39 -8.60 -10.64
C GLY A 118 9.66 -9.44 -10.50
N GLY A 119 10.50 -9.45 -11.54
CA GLY A 119 11.80 -10.12 -11.54
C GLY A 119 11.74 -11.65 -11.64
N GLY A 120 10.67 -12.21 -12.24
CA GLY A 120 10.51 -13.65 -12.43
C GLY A 120 10.18 -14.42 -11.15
N ARG A 121 9.60 -13.74 -10.16
CA ARG A 121 9.21 -14.31 -8.88
C ARG A 121 7.83 -14.96 -8.96
N THR A 122 7.54 -15.85 -8.02
CA THR A 122 6.27 -16.57 -7.92
C THR A 122 5.70 -16.46 -6.52
N TYR A 123 4.42 -16.82 -6.37
CA TYR A 123 3.80 -16.99 -5.05
C TYR A 123 4.07 -18.37 -4.48
N GLY A 124 4.16 -18.48 -3.16
CA GLY A 124 4.35 -19.74 -2.48
C GLY A 124 4.46 -19.58 -0.97
N SER A 125 4.98 -20.60 -0.31
CA SER A 125 5.40 -20.61 1.10
C SER A 125 6.86 -20.97 1.19
N GLY A 126 7.50 -20.58 2.27
CA GLY A 126 8.87 -20.99 2.54
C GLY A 126 9.42 -20.34 3.79
N SER A 127 10.65 -20.72 4.11
CA SER A 127 11.39 -20.10 5.21
C SER A 127 12.08 -18.82 4.74
N ALA A 128 12.32 -17.90 5.68
CA ALA A 128 13.31 -16.85 5.49
C ALA A 128 14.71 -17.49 5.35
N GLN A 129 15.61 -16.81 4.65
CA GLN A 129 17.04 -17.16 4.57
C GLN A 129 17.85 -15.87 4.53
N VAL A 130 19.09 -15.94 5.01
CA VAL A 130 20.02 -14.81 5.10
C VAL A 130 21.12 -14.83 4.03
N THR A 131 21.02 -15.76 3.08
CA THR A 131 21.94 -15.93 1.95
C THR A 131 21.16 -16.10 0.64
N GLY A 132 21.87 -16.04 -0.49
CA GLY A 132 21.29 -16.20 -1.82
C GLY A 132 20.54 -14.95 -2.30
N ASN A 133 19.63 -15.14 -3.26
CA ASN A 133 18.81 -14.05 -3.80
C ASN A 133 17.80 -13.56 -2.74
N ASP A 134 17.56 -12.24 -2.74
CA ASP A 134 16.64 -11.53 -1.85
C ASP A 134 16.76 -11.96 -0.37
N PRO A 135 17.98 -11.92 0.22
CA PRO A 135 18.22 -12.41 1.56
C PRO A 135 17.58 -11.48 2.60
N HIS A 136 17.05 -12.08 3.66
CA HIS A 136 16.62 -11.31 4.83
C HIS A 136 17.84 -10.72 5.53
N ILE A 137 17.71 -9.48 5.95
CA ILE A 137 18.74 -8.70 6.64
C ILE A 137 18.43 -8.79 8.14
N LEU A 138 19.38 -9.36 8.88
CA LEU A 138 19.34 -9.44 10.35
C LEU A 138 19.72 -8.09 10.97
N ASN A 139 19.26 -7.82 12.19
CA ASN A 139 19.42 -6.52 12.86
C ASN A 139 18.89 -5.34 12.01
N SER A 140 17.80 -5.57 11.28
CA SER A 140 17.22 -4.59 10.39
C SER A 140 15.70 -4.64 10.48
N ASP A 141 15.09 -3.47 10.35
CA ASP A 141 13.66 -3.25 10.23
C ASP A 141 13.20 -3.07 8.79
N GLN A 142 14.07 -3.28 7.79
CA GLN A 142 13.79 -2.96 6.38
C GLN A 142 13.39 -4.18 5.54
N ASN A 143 13.11 -5.35 6.14
CA ASN A 143 12.78 -6.53 5.35
C ASN A 143 11.39 -6.40 4.74
N CYS A 144 11.29 -6.26 3.42
CA CYS A 144 10.03 -6.07 2.72
C CYS A 144 9.54 -7.41 2.13
N ILE A 145 8.38 -7.87 2.58
CA ILE A 145 7.80 -9.16 2.17
C ILE A 145 6.53 -8.88 1.38
N GLY A 146 6.49 -9.29 0.12
CA GLY A 146 5.29 -9.20 -0.71
C GLY A 146 4.33 -10.37 -0.45
N PHE A 147 3.03 -10.11 -0.55
CA PHE A 147 2.00 -11.12 -0.42
C PHE A 147 0.77 -10.82 -1.29
N ARG A 148 -0.08 -11.83 -1.47
CA ARG A 148 -1.43 -11.71 -2.02
C ARG A 148 -2.44 -12.36 -1.09
N PHE A 149 -3.68 -11.92 -1.13
CA PHE A 149 -4.73 -12.45 -0.25
C PHE A 149 -6.11 -12.33 -0.88
N GLN A 150 -7.11 -13.00 -0.29
CA GLN A 150 -8.50 -12.85 -0.66
C GLN A 150 -9.16 -11.85 0.28
N ASN A 151 -9.60 -10.73 -0.25
CA ASN A 151 -10.24 -9.72 0.57
C ASN A 151 -11.71 -10.07 0.80
N GLU A 152 -12.07 -10.49 2.02
CA GLU A 152 -13.44 -10.88 2.35
C GLU A 152 -14.42 -9.70 2.29
N ALA A 153 -13.94 -8.48 2.53
CA ALA A 153 -14.72 -7.26 2.36
C ALA A 153 -14.95 -6.89 0.89
N ASN A 154 -14.22 -7.51 -0.05
CA ASN A 154 -14.36 -7.32 -1.49
C ASN A 154 -14.64 -8.64 -2.22
N GLN A 155 -15.67 -9.37 -1.75
CA GLN A 155 -16.18 -10.57 -2.43
C GLN A 155 -15.11 -11.67 -2.64
N ASN A 156 -14.11 -11.74 -1.76
CA ASN A 156 -12.97 -12.66 -1.85
C ASN A 156 -12.12 -12.49 -3.12
N GLN A 157 -12.15 -11.30 -3.74
CA GLN A 157 -11.27 -10.97 -4.85
C GLN A 157 -9.81 -10.94 -4.39
N ILE A 158 -8.88 -11.12 -5.33
CA ILE A 158 -7.45 -11.13 -5.02
C ILE A 158 -6.91 -9.71 -4.95
N HIS A 159 -6.27 -9.43 -3.83
CA HIS A 159 -5.53 -8.19 -3.58
C HIS A 159 -4.06 -8.49 -3.32
N TYR A 160 -3.24 -7.46 -3.49
CA TYR A 160 -1.80 -7.53 -3.36
C TYR A 160 -1.33 -6.54 -2.32
N GLY A 161 -0.31 -6.93 -1.56
CA GLY A 161 0.22 -6.13 -0.47
C GLY A 161 1.65 -6.47 -0.13
N TRP A 162 2.20 -5.70 0.78
CA TRP A 162 3.52 -5.93 1.35
C TRP A 162 3.48 -5.68 2.86
N MET A 163 4.37 -6.34 3.58
CA MET A 163 4.62 -6.08 4.99
C MET A 163 6.11 -5.87 5.22
N ARG A 164 6.44 -5.03 6.19
CA ARG A 164 7.81 -4.81 6.63
C ARG A 164 8.05 -5.55 7.94
N ILE A 165 9.15 -6.30 8.00
CA ILE A 165 9.52 -7.11 9.17
C ILE A 165 10.86 -6.64 9.73
N SER A 166 10.86 -6.44 11.05
CA SER A 166 12.06 -6.29 11.85
C SER A 166 12.55 -7.63 12.37
N LEU A 167 13.85 -7.86 12.23
CA LEU A 167 14.53 -9.07 12.66
C LEU A 167 15.71 -8.74 13.57
N ALA A 168 15.81 -9.48 14.66
CA ALA A 168 17.00 -9.52 15.51
C ALA A 168 18.21 -10.18 14.81
N GLY A 169 19.27 -10.45 15.57
CA GLY A 169 20.53 -11.02 15.07
C GLY A 169 20.47 -12.47 14.57
N ALA A 170 19.30 -13.11 14.56
CA ALA A 170 19.08 -14.45 13.99
C ALA A 170 17.61 -14.66 13.61
N LEU A 171 17.31 -15.53 12.63
CA LEU A 171 15.94 -15.84 12.18
C LEU A 171 15.09 -16.56 13.23
N ASN A 172 15.74 -17.23 14.19
CA ASN A 172 15.12 -17.84 15.37
C ASN A 172 15.18 -16.94 16.61
N GLY A 173 15.89 -15.81 16.53
CA GLY A 173 16.04 -14.85 17.60
C GLY A 173 14.84 -13.91 17.70
N GLN A 174 14.64 -13.35 18.89
CA GLN A 174 13.67 -12.29 19.17
C GLN A 174 14.39 -10.96 19.44
N PRO A 175 13.76 -9.80 19.20
CA PRO A 175 12.41 -9.62 18.65
C PRO A 175 12.30 -9.95 17.15
N ARG A 176 11.10 -10.38 16.74
CA ARG A 176 10.65 -10.41 15.34
C ARG A 176 9.32 -9.66 15.28
N THR A 177 9.18 -8.70 14.38
CA THR A 177 8.02 -7.79 14.43
C THR A 177 7.56 -7.41 13.03
N ILE A 178 6.26 -7.46 12.76
CA ILE A 178 5.68 -6.76 11.62
C ILE A 178 5.57 -5.29 12.00
N THR A 179 6.39 -4.43 11.40
CA THR A 179 6.46 -3.01 11.77
C THR A 179 5.37 -2.20 11.09
N GLU A 180 5.05 -2.55 9.85
CA GLU A 180 3.97 -1.96 9.05
C GLU A 180 3.58 -2.88 7.91
N TYR A 181 2.43 -2.60 7.29
CA TYR A 181 2.00 -3.27 6.09
C TYR A 181 1.08 -2.37 5.27
N ALA A 182 1.00 -2.64 3.98
CA ALA A 182 0.08 -1.97 3.09
C ALA A 182 -0.47 -2.94 2.03
N TYR A 183 -1.64 -2.63 1.49
CA TYR A 183 -2.23 -3.37 0.39
C TYR A 183 -2.99 -2.45 -0.55
N GLU A 184 -3.24 -2.94 -1.76
CA GLU A 184 -3.99 -2.21 -2.76
C GLU A 184 -5.51 -2.43 -2.59
N SER A 185 -6.29 -1.35 -2.46
CA SER A 185 -7.75 -1.45 -2.26
C SER A 185 -8.51 -1.88 -3.50
N VAL A 186 -7.90 -1.77 -4.69
CA VAL A 186 -8.48 -2.24 -5.94
C VAL A 186 -8.05 -3.68 -6.21
N ALA A 187 -9.02 -4.57 -6.42
CA ALA A 187 -8.72 -5.95 -6.73
C ALA A 187 -7.91 -6.07 -8.02
N GLY A 188 -6.91 -6.96 -8.03
CA GLY A 188 -6.07 -7.18 -9.18
C GLY A 188 -4.98 -6.12 -9.42
N ALA A 189 -5.05 -4.96 -8.77
CA ALA A 189 -4.09 -3.87 -8.98
C ALA A 189 -2.76 -4.10 -8.26
N GLU A 190 -1.68 -3.73 -8.93
CA GLU A 190 -0.32 -4.00 -8.46
C GLU A 190 0.16 -2.96 -7.45
N ILE A 191 1.05 -3.36 -6.55
CA ILE A 191 1.68 -2.48 -5.56
C ILE A 191 3.18 -2.73 -5.53
N GLY A 192 3.98 -1.67 -5.41
CA GLY A 192 5.42 -1.79 -5.20
C GLY A 192 5.75 -2.09 -3.74
N CYS A 193 6.66 -3.03 -3.46
CA CYS A 193 7.08 -3.34 -2.09
C CYS A 193 7.61 -2.07 -1.39
N GLY A 194 7.07 -1.74 -0.22
CA GLY A 194 7.50 -0.57 0.56
C GLY A 194 7.04 0.77 -0.02
N ILE A 195 6.27 0.77 -1.11
CA ILE A 195 5.63 1.99 -1.62
C ILE A 195 4.41 2.28 -0.76
N VAL A 196 4.38 3.48 -0.21
CA VAL A 196 3.28 4.03 0.60
C VAL A 196 2.62 5.17 -0.18
N PRO A 197 1.33 5.48 0.05
CA PRO A 197 0.72 6.65 -0.56
C PRO A 197 1.54 7.90 -0.24
N GLU A 198 1.89 8.70 -1.25
CA GLU A 198 2.48 10.01 -0.96
C GLU A 198 1.46 10.82 -0.13
N PRO A 199 1.86 11.36 1.04
CA PRO A 199 0.92 11.90 2.01
C PRO A 199 0.34 13.23 1.54
N SER A 200 -0.64 13.24 0.63
CA SER A 200 -1.45 14.41 0.23
C SER A 200 -0.66 15.69 -0.13
N THR A 201 0.67 15.63 -0.27
CA THR A 201 1.57 16.78 -0.44
C THR A 201 1.34 17.42 -1.78
N LEU A 202 0.98 16.64 -2.80
CA LEU A 202 0.52 17.15 -4.09
C LEU A 202 -0.83 17.86 -3.99
N ALA A 203 -1.75 17.38 -3.16
CA ALA A 203 -3.02 18.05 -2.91
C ALA A 203 -2.81 19.37 -2.13
N LEU A 204 -1.92 19.37 -1.13
CA LEU A 204 -1.51 20.58 -0.41
C LEU A 204 -0.71 21.55 -1.30
N LEU A 205 0.11 21.05 -2.23
CA LEU A 205 0.83 21.86 -3.20
C LEU A 205 -0.15 22.51 -4.19
N ALA A 206 -1.13 21.74 -4.69
CA ALA A 206 -2.18 22.26 -5.56
C ALA A 206 -3.04 23.31 -4.84
N LEU A 207 -3.45 23.05 -3.60
CA LEU A 207 -4.18 24.01 -2.77
C LEU A 207 -3.34 25.25 -2.43
N GLY A 208 -2.05 25.08 -2.13
CA GLY A 208 -1.09 26.16 -1.90
C GLY A 208 -0.88 27.02 -3.14
N ALA A 209 -0.78 26.42 -4.32
CA ALA A 209 -0.69 27.12 -5.60
C ALA A 209 -1.97 27.92 -5.90
N VAL A 210 -3.15 27.36 -5.65
CA VAL A 210 -4.44 28.07 -5.78
C VAL A 210 -4.52 29.25 -4.80
N GLY A 211 -4.09 29.06 -3.55
CA GLY A 211 -4.02 30.14 -2.55
C GLY A 211 -3.08 31.28 -2.96
N LEU A 212 -1.93 30.97 -3.53
CA LEU A 212 -0.96 31.95 -4.04
C LEU A 212 -1.47 32.71 -5.26
N ILE A 213 -2.16 32.03 -6.18
CA ILE A 213 -2.77 32.67 -7.36
C ILE A 213 -3.90 33.62 -6.93
N ARG A 214 -4.69 33.26 -5.91
CA ARG A 214 -5.77 34.11 -5.38
C ARG A 214 -5.25 35.33 -4.60
N ARG A 215 -4.06 35.25 -4.00
CA ARG A 215 -3.41 36.39 -3.31
C ARG A 215 -2.76 37.39 -4.28
N ARG A 216 -2.50 36.98 -5.53
CA ARG A 216 -1.85 37.81 -6.56
C ARG A 216 -2.84 38.58 -7.45
N LYS A 217 -4.14 38.39 -7.25
CA LYS A 217 -5.20 39.21 -7.83
C LYS A 217 -5.74 40.14 -6.75
#